data_AF-A0A3S1DX85-F1
#
_entry.id   AF-A0A3S1DX85-F1
#
_cell.length_a   1.000
_cell.length_b   1.000
_cell.length_c   1.000
_cell.angle_alpha   90.00
_cell.angle_beta   90.00
_cell.angle_gamma   90.00
#
_symmetry.space_group_name_H-M   'P 1'
#
loop_
_entity.id
_entity.type
_entity.pdbx_description
1 polymer ?
#
loop_
_entity_poly.entity_id
_entity_poly.type
_entity_poly.pdbx_seq_one_letter_code
_entity_poly.pdbx_strand_id
1 'polypeptide(L)'
;NQELQADAIGIKSIGEAGYDPYAAGRFLQSMSAYTDFRSVSGATDASLDFLATHPNTPQRIELAQRLARNFGPPGVGTRDRDAFLAGIDGLLYGDTPEEGYVRGQTFMHPNLGVSFTVPDGFVIDNSAAAVTATGPGDIAIRFDGVAIDKSVSLTDYIRSGWVAGLEDASVRQETVNGNEAAMAHASAQGWQFDIAVIRAGGQVYRLLTA
;
A
#
# COMPACT_ATOMS: atom_id res chain seq x y z
N ASN A 1 26.45 14.76 -16.35
CA ASN A 1 25.33 14.24 -15.54
C ASN A 1 24.28 13.74 -16.52
N GLN A 2 23.97 12.44 -16.51
CA GLN A 2 23.10 11.79 -17.50
C GLN A 2 21.64 12.29 -17.41
N GLU A 3 21.12 12.51 -16.19
CA GLU A 3 19.75 13.01 -15.98
C GLU A 3 19.52 14.38 -16.63
N LEU A 4 20.43 15.34 -16.41
CA LEU A 4 20.33 16.68 -17.01
C LEU A 4 20.41 16.65 -18.53
N GLN A 5 21.17 15.71 -19.10
CA GLN A 5 21.25 15.56 -20.55
C GLN A 5 19.97 14.94 -21.11
N ALA A 6 19.42 13.92 -20.43
CA ALA A 6 18.15 13.30 -20.78
C ALA A 6 17.00 14.32 -20.71
N ASP A 7 16.92 15.10 -19.64
CA ASP A 7 15.94 16.17 -19.48
C ASP A 7 16.06 17.20 -20.60
N ALA A 8 17.28 17.62 -20.95
CA ALA A 8 17.49 18.60 -22.00
C ALA A 8 17.00 18.12 -23.37
N ILE A 9 17.28 16.87 -23.71
CA ILE A 9 16.83 16.24 -24.96
C ILE A 9 15.30 16.07 -24.94
N GLY A 10 14.75 15.55 -23.84
CA GLY A 10 13.31 15.30 -23.71
C GLY A 10 12.49 16.58 -23.83
N ILE A 11 12.90 17.66 -23.15
CA ILE A 11 12.18 18.94 -23.18
C ILE A 11 12.25 19.60 -24.55
N LYS A 12 13.42 19.54 -25.20
CA LYS A 12 13.55 20.01 -26.57
C LYS A 12 12.61 19.23 -27.51
N SER A 13 12.57 17.91 -27.37
CA SER A 13 11.74 17.03 -28.21
C SER A 13 10.24 17.31 -28.03
N ILE A 14 9.77 17.48 -26.78
CA ILE A 14 8.38 17.82 -26.45
C ILE A 14 8.00 19.18 -27.04
N GLY A 15 8.88 20.19 -26.90
CA GLY A 15 8.65 21.52 -27.46
C GLY A 15 8.62 21.54 -29.00
N GLU A 16 9.55 20.83 -29.66
CA GLU A 16 9.58 20.70 -31.12
C GLU A 16 8.36 19.95 -31.67
N ALA A 17 7.82 19.00 -30.91
CA ALA A 17 6.59 18.28 -31.25
C ALA A 17 5.30 19.09 -31.00
N GLY A 18 5.41 20.31 -30.45
CA GLY A 18 4.26 21.19 -30.21
C GLY A 18 3.48 20.90 -28.91
N TYR A 19 4.02 20.08 -28.02
CA TYR A 19 3.45 19.85 -26.69
C TYR A 19 3.86 20.96 -25.70
N ASP A 20 3.16 21.04 -24.56
CA ASP A 20 3.47 22.01 -23.50
C ASP A 20 4.91 21.82 -22.97
N PRO A 21 5.84 22.75 -23.26
CA PRO A 21 7.25 22.60 -22.93
C PRO A 21 7.51 22.72 -21.42
N TYR A 22 6.55 23.22 -20.64
CA TYR A 22 6.64 23.33 -19.18
C TYR A 22 6.18 22.06 -18.46
N ALA A 23 5.65 21.06 -19.18
CA ALA A 23 5.13 19.83 -18.58
C ALA A 23 6.18 19.06 -17.75
N ALA A 24 7.42 18.94 -18.26
CA ALA A 24 8.49 18.24 -17.56
C ALA A 24 8.82 18.86 -16.19
N GLY A 25 8.87 20.21 -16.10
CA GLY A 25 9.12 20.90 -14.84
C GLY A 25 8.01 20.66 -13.81
N ARG A 26 6.74 20.69 -14.24
CA ARG A 26 5.59 20.39 -13.36
C ARG A 26 5.55 18.92 -12.93
N PHE A 27 5.93 18.01 -13.82
CA PHE A 27 6.04 16.59 -13.51
C PHE A 27 7.08 16.34 -12.41
N LEU A 28 8.30 16.89 -12.57
CA LEU A 28 9.36 16.79 -11.57
C LEU A 28 8.94 17.41 -10.23
N GLN A 29 8.24 18.55 -10.23
CA GLN A 29 7.69 19.14 -9.00
C GLN A 29 6.67 18.22 -8.31
N SER A 30 5.77 17.61 -9.09
CA SER A 30 4.76 16.68 -8.56
C SER A 30 5.41 15.43 -7.96
N MET A 31 6.48 14.93 -8.57
CA MET A 31 7.27 13.81 -8.05
C MET A 31 7.98 14.15 -6.74
N SER A 32 8.56 15.36 -6.61
CA SER A 32 9.15 15.81 -5.35
C SER A 32 8.10 15.81 -4.22
N ALA A 33 6.95 16.44 -4.46
CA ALA A 33 5.89 16.55 -3.48
C ALA A 33 5.34 15.18 -3.06
N TYR A 34 5.27 14.23 -4.00
CA TYR A 34 4.85 12.86 -3.74
C TYR A 34 5.85 12.11 -2.83
N THR A 35 7.16 12.23 -3.09
CA THR A 35 8.20 11.65 -2.22
C THR A 35 8.14 12.21 -0.80
N ASP A 36 8.00 13.54 -0.68
CA ASP A 36 7.90 14.19 0.62
C ASP A 36 6.67 13.68 1.39
N PHE A 37 5.52 13.58 0.72
CA PHE A 37 4.29 13.04 1.31
C PHE A 37 4.45 11.60 1.79
N ARG A 38 5.04 10.72 0.97
CA ARG A 38 5.27 9.31 1.37
C ARG A 38 6.21 9.20 2.57
N SER A 39 7.26 10.01 2.62
CA SER A 39 8.21 10.01 3.74
C SER A 39 7.54 10.33 5.09
N VAL A 40 6.49 11.16 5.09
CA VAL A 40 5.71 11.52 6.29
C VAL A 40 4.71 10.43 6.69
N SER A 41 4.16 9.68 5.72
CA SER A 41 3.15 8.64 5.97
C SER A 41 3.70 7.32 6.54
N GLY A 42 5.02 7.14 6.62
CA GLY A 42 5.65 5.90 7.06
C GLY A 42 5.50 4.71 6.10
N ALA A 43 4.81 4.88 4.96
CA ALA A 43 4.59 3.84 3.96
C ALA A 43 5.88 3.53 3.17
N THR A 44 6.57 2.45 3.55
CA THR A 44 7.84 1.98 2.96
C THR A 44 7.67 1.05 1.75
N ASP A 45 6.59 1.17 0.98
CA ASP A 45 6.54 0.43 -0.27
C ASP A 45 7.47 1.09 -1.32
N ALA A 46 8.59 0.40 -1.57
CA ALA A 46 9.67 0.76 -2.48
C ALA A 46 9.32 0.51 -3.97
N SER A 47 8.09 0.10 -4.28
CA SER A 47 7.66 -0.24 -5.65
C SER A 47 7.58 0.95 -6.62
N LEU A 48 7.62 2.20 -6.14
CA LEU A 48 7.74 3.41 -6.97
C LEU A 48 9.19 3.88 -7.10
N ASP A 49 10.05 2.95 -7.52
CA ASP A 49 11.51 3.08 -7.62
C ASP A 49 11.99 3.97 -8.78
N PHE A 50 11.08 4.71 -9.43
CA PHE A 50 11.44 5.64 -10.50
C PHE A 50 12.43 6.71 -9.99
N LEU A 51 12.23 7.21 -8.78
CA LEU A 51 13.11 8.25 -8.21
C LEU A 51 14.36 7.71 -7.52
N ALA A 52 14.40 6.41 -7.20
CA ALA A 52 15.64 5.81 -6.70
C ALA A 52 16.67 5.66 -7.83
N THR A 53 16.19 5.33 -9.04
CA THR A 53 17.02 5.21 -10.24
C THR A 53 17.20 6.53 -10.97
N HIS A 54 16.20 7.41 -10.95
CA HIS A 54 16.24 8.77 -11.52
C HIS A 54 15.96 9.84 -10.45
N PRO A 55 16.94 10.17 -9.60
CA PRO A 55 16.76 11.15 -8.54
C PRO A 55 16.28 12.50 -9.08
N ASN A 56 15.24 13.02 -8.43
CA ASN A 56 14.77 14.37 -8.71
C ASN A 56 15.63 15.37 -7.95
N THR A 57 16.09 16.43 -8.62
CA THR A 57 16.91 17.47 -7.99
C THR A 57 16.41 18.85 -8.37
N PRO A 58 16.59 19.88 -7.52
CA PRO A 58 16.23 21.26 -7.86
C PRO A 58 16.84 21.72 -9.19
N GLN A 59 18.06 21.27 -9.52
CA GLN A 59 18.73 21.63 -10.77
C GLN A 59 17.99 21.10 -12.01
N ARG A 60 17.30 19.96 -11.94
CA ARG A 60 16.50 19.42 -13.05
C ARG A 60 15.28 20.30 -13.32
N ILE A 61 14.59 20.75 -12.27
CA ILE A 61 13.43 21.65 -12.36
C ILE A 61 13.86 22.99 -12.97
N GLU A 62 14.96 23.57 -12.51
CA GLU A 62 15.51 24.83 -13.04
C GLU A 62 15.92 24.71 -14.52
N LEU A 63 16.61 23.62 -14.87
CA LEU A 63 16.95 23.30 -16.25
C LEU A 63 15.68 23.22 -17.11
N ALA A 64 14.67 22.53 -16.63
CA ALA A 64 13.43 22.33 -17.35
C ALA A 64 12.70 23.65 -17.64
N GLN A 65 12.56 24.49 -16.62
CA GLN A 65 11.95 25.82 -16.77
C GLN A 65 12.74 26.72 -17.71
N ARG A 66 14.08 26.66 -17.68
CA ARG A 66 14.94 27.46 -18.56
C ARG A 66 14.77 27.03 -20.01
N LEU A 67 14.82 25.73 -20.30
CA LEU A 67 14.69 25.22 -21.66
C LEU A 67 13.29 25.43 -22.23
N ALA A 68 12.25 25.31 -21.41
CA ALA A 68 10.88 25.53 -21.82
C ALA A 68 10.65 26.96 -22.37
N ARG A 69 11.31 27.97 -21.79
CA ARG A 69 11.20 29.38 -22.24
C ARG A 69 11.68 29.60 -23.67
N ASN A 70 12.50 28.71 -24.23
CA ASN A 70 12.94 28.81 -25.62
C ASN A 70 11.80 28.56 -26.62
N PHE A 71 10.71 27.92 -26.18
CA PHE A 71 9.54 27.59 -26.99
C PHE A 71 8.38 28.58 -26.81
N GLY A 72 8.46 29.49 -25.84
CA GLY A 72 7.47 30.53 -25.61
C GLY A 72 7.12 30.73 -24.12
N PRO A 73 6.17 31.63 -23.82
CA PRO A 73 5.66 31.82 -22.45
C PRO A 73 4.84 30.61 -21.99
N PRO A 74 4.56 30.47 -20.68
CA PRO A 74 3.66 29.44 -20.18
C PRO A 74 2.28 29.48 -20.85
N GLY A 75 1.72 28.30 -21.14
CA GLY A 75 0.41 28.16 -21.80
C GLY A 75 0.46 27.95 -23.31
N VAL A 76 1.65 27.95 -23.92
CA VAL A 76 1.85 27.49 -25.30
C VAL A 76 1.94 25.96 -25.37
N GLY A 77 1.62 25.40 -26.53
CA GLY A 77 1.69 23.97 -26.80
C GLY A 77 0.47 23.18 -26.30
N THR A 78 0.35 21.95 -26.79
CA THR A 78 -0.77 21.06 -26.49
C THR A 78 -0.46 20.23 -25.24
N ARG A 79 -1.43 20.12 -24.32
CA ARG A 79 -1.29 19.29 -23.11
C ARG A 79 -1.91 17.89 -23.25
N ASP A 80 -2.88 17.73 -24.15
CA ASP A 80 -3.62 16.48 -24.38
C ASP A 80 -4.20 15.84 -23.11
N ARG A 81 -4.65 16.67 -22.16
CA ARG A 81 -5.16 16.19 -20.86
C ARG A 81 -6.34 15.24 -21.04
N ASP A 82 -7.32 15.60 -21.84
CA ASP A 82 -8.56 14.82 -21.91
C ASP A 82 -8.33 13.47 -22.60
N ALA A 83 -7.49 13.45 -23.64
CA ALA A 83 -7.05 12.22 -24.29
C ALA A 83 -6.23 11.32 -23.35
N PHE A 84 -5.31 11.92 -22.57
CA PHE A 84 -4.54 11.20 -21.56
C PHE A 84 -5.45 10.60 -20.48
N LEU A 85 -6.37 11.39 -19.93
CA LEU A 85 -7.31 10.93 -18.89
C LEU A 85 -8.24 9.83 -19.40
N ALA A 86 -8.75 9.94 -20.63
CA ALA A 86 -9.53 8.87 -21.25
C ALA A 86 -8.69 7.60 -21.48
N GLY A 87 -7.40 7.74 -21.79
CA GLY A 87 -6.49 6.61 -22.01
C GLY A 87 -6.09 5.87 -20.73
N ILE A 88 -6.12 6.53 -19.57
CA ILE A 88 -5.83 5.92 -18.27
C ILE A 88 -7.08 5.55 -17.47
N ASP A 89 -8.27 5.91 -17.95
CA ASP A 89 -9.52 5.56 -17.29
C ASP A 89 -9.70 4.04 -17.28
N GLY A 90 -9.95 3.49 -16.09
CA GLY A 90 -10.05 2.05 -15.87
C GLY A 90 -8.71 1.30 -15.76
N LEU A 91 -7.55 1.98 -15.81
CA LEU A 91 -6.28 1.34 -15.43
C LEU A 91 -6.29 0.99 -13.94
N LEU A 92 -5.95 -0.27 -13.64
CA LEU A 92 -5.72 -0.70 -12.27
C LEU A 92 -4.44 -0.05 -11.74
N TYR A 93 -4.52 0.51 -10.53
CA TYR A 93 -3.41 1.17 -9.85
C TYR A 93 -3.39 0.77 -8.37
N GLY A 94 -2.20 0.50 -7.84
CA GLY A 94 -2.00 -0.01 -6.48
C GLY A 94 -1.95 -1.53 -6.43
N ASP A 95 -2.30 -2.10 -5.28
CA ASP A 95 -2.29 -3.54 -5.03
C ASP A 95 -3.21 -4.29 -6.01
N THR A 96 -2.80 -5.50 -6.37
CA THR A 96 -3.57 -6.36 -7.27
C THR A 96 -4.71 -7.08 -6.54
N PRO A 97 -5.86 -7.37 -7.17
CA PRO A 97 -6.90 -8.21 -6.58
C PRO A 97 -6.40 -9.59 -6.11
N GLU A 98 -5.34 -10.08 -6.74
CA GLU A 98 -4.65 -11.32 -6.41
C GLU A 98 -3.89 -11.26 -5.07
N GLU A 99 -3.44 -10.08 -4.67
CA GLU A 99 -2.77 -9.82 -3.38
C GLU A 99 -3.72 -9.18 -2.35
N GLY A 100 -4.96 -8.90 -2.76
CA GLY A 100 -5.91 -8.08 -2.02
C GLY A 100 -5.59 -6.60 -2.16
N TYR A 101 -6.55 -5.74 -1.85
CA TYR A 101 -6.40 -4.29 -1.96
C TYR A 101 -7.13 -3.56 -0.83
N VAL A 102 -6.70 -2.33 -0.57
CA VAL A 102 -7.32 -1.44 0.41
C VAL A 102 -8.18 -0.40 -0.28
N ARG A 103 -9.43 -0.26 0.17
CA ARG A 103 -10.33 0.83 -0.23
C ARG A 103 -10.81 1.58 1.02
N GLY A 104 -10.32 2.80 1.19
CA GLY A 104 -10.54 3.57 2.42
C GLY A 104 -9.87 2.87 3.61
N GLN A 105 -10.68 2.35 4.53
CA GLN A 105 -10.21 1.59 5.71
C GLN A 105 -10.56 0.09 5.62
N THR A 106 -10.96 -0.37 4.44
CA THR A 106 -11.38 -1.76 4.24
C THR A 106 -10.36 -2.50 3.41
N PHE A 107 -9.81 -3.58 3.97
CA PHE A 107 -9.07 -4.57 3.21
C PHE A 107 -10.04 -5.54 2.54
N MET A 108 -9.77 -5.89 1.27
CA MET A 108 -10.59 -6.78 0.47
C MET A 108 -9.69 -7.73 -0.32
N HIS A 109 -9.95 -9.03 -0.23
CA HIS A 109 -9.25 -10.05 -1.04
C HIS A 109 -10.25 -10.98 -1.72
N PRO A 110 -10.62 -10.71 -2.99
CA PRO A 110 -11.67 -11.45 -3.70
C PRO A 110 -11.41 -12.95 -3.80
N ASN A 111 -10.17 -13.35 -4.10
CA ASN A 111 -9.80 -14.77 -4.25
C ASN A 111 -9.87 -15.55 -2.93
N LEU A 112 -9.53 -14.93 -1.80
CA LEU A 112 -9.67 -15.54 -0.47
C LEU A 112 -11.10 -15.45 0.09
N GLY A 113 -11.92 -14.57 -0.45
CA GLY A 113 -13.26 -14.27 0.08
C GLY A 113 -13.20 -13.55 1.43
N VAL A 114 -12.14 -12.77 1.69
CA VAL A 114 -11.92 -12.08 2.97
C VAL A 114 -12.12 -10.58 2.82
N SER A 115 -12.79 -9.98 3.80
CA SER A 115 -12.84 -8.53 3.97
C SER A 115 -12.92 -8.17 5.45
N PHE A 116 -12.23 -7.11 5.84
CA PHE A 116 -12.39 -6.49 7.15
C PHE A 116 -12.13 -4.98 7.07
N THR A 117 -12.71 -4.25 8.01
CA THR A 117 -12.58 -2.79 8.13
C THR A 117 -11.87 -2.47 9.43
N VAL A 118 -10.85 -1.61 9.35
CA VAL A 118 -10.16 -1.08 10.54
C VAL A 118 -10.85 0.19 11.02
N PRO A 119 -10.70 0.60 12.30
CA PRO A 119 -11.28 1.84 12.81
C PRO A 119 -10.70 3.11 12.19
N ASP A 120 -11.40 4.23 12.36
CA ASP A 120 -10.93 5.55 11.94
C ASP A 120 -9.55 5.87 12.55
N GLY A 121 -8.67 6.44 11.72
CA GLY A 121 -7.31 6.81 12.14
C GLY A 121 -6.28 5.68 12.01
N PHE A 122 -6.69 4.47 11.62
CA PHE A 122 -5.74 3.42 11.28
C PHE A 122 -5.20 3.56 9.86
N VAL A 123 -3.95 3.18 9.67
CA VAL A 123 -3.29 3.05 8.37
C VAL A 123 -3.05 1.57 8.10
N ILE A 124 -3.57 1.06 6.98
CA ILE A 124 -3.34 -0.32 6.55
C ILE A 124 -2.08 -0.37 5.68
N ASP A 125 -1.22 -1.34 5.96
CA ASP A 125 -0.11 -1.77 5.13
C ASP A 125 -0.37 -3.19 4.62
N ASN A 126 -0.48 -3.33 3.31
CA ASN A 126 -0.78 -4.60 2.64
C ASN A 126 0.50 -5.18 2.03
N SER A 127 0.79 -6.44 2.35
CA SER A 127 1.91 -7.18 1.76
C SER A 127 1.47 -8.61 1.44
N ALA A 128 2.18 -9.26 0.51
CA ALA A 128 1.92 -10.65 0.15
C ALA A 128 1.99 -11.64 1.34
N ALA A 129 2.73 -11.30 2.40
CA ALA A 129 2.88 -12.16 3.58
C ALA A 129 1.82 -11.90 4.66
N ALA A 130 1.35 -10.66 4.79
CA ALA A 130 0.39 -10.24 5.80
C ALA A 130 -0.16 -8.85 5.53
N VAL A 131 -1.36 -8.59 6.03
CA VAL A 131 -1.94 -7.25 6.13
C VAL A 131 -1.75 -6.78 7.56
N THR A 132 -1.19 -5.60 7.75
CA THR A 132 -1.07 -4.97 9.07
C THR A 132 -1.82 -3.65 9.09
N ALA A 133 -2.23 -3.20 10.27
CA ALA A 133 -2.73 -1.86 10.44
C ALA A 133 -2.24 -1.26 11.76
N THR A 134 -1.86 0.02 11.75
CA THR A 134 -1.45 0.74 12.95
C THR A 134 -2.39 1.92 13.18
N GLY A 135 -2.79 2.13 14.43
CA GLY A 135 -3.75 3.18 14.80
C GLY A 135 -3.33 3.97 16.02
N PRO A 136 -4.18 4.90 16.48
CA PRO A 136 -3.92 5.71 17.67
C PRO A 136 -3.75 4.85 18.93
N GLY A 137 -2.88 5.29 19.86
CA GLY A 137 -2.69 4.61 21.15
C GLY A 137 -1.82 3.36 21.07
N ASP A 138 -0.89 3.31 20.11
CA ASP A 138 0.02 2.18 19.85
C ASP A 138 -0.71 0.86 19.51
N ILE A 139 -1.96 0.94 19.05
CA ILE A 139 -2.75 -0.24 18.67
C ILE A 139 -2.30 -0.75 17.30
N ALA A 140 -2.12 -2.07 17.20
CA ALA A 140 -1.76 -2.74 15.95
C ALA A 140 -2.70 -3.90 15.64
N ILE A 141 -2.96 -4.11 14.35
CA ILE A 141 -3.73 -5.23 13.82
C ILE A 141 -2.82 -6.00 12.86
N ARG A 142 -2.87 -7.33 12.91
CA ARG A 142 -2.22 -8.21 11.93
C ARG A 142 -3.21 -9.27 11.45
N PHE A 143 -3.33 -9.37 10.14
CA PHE A 143 -4.07 -10.42 9.44
C PHE A 143 -3.12 -11.22 8.54
N ASP A 144 -3.14 -12.54 8.64
CA ASP A 144 -2.45 -13.43 7.71
C ASP A 144 -3.14 -14.80 7.61
N GLY A 145 -2.65 -15.64 6.70
CA GLY A 145 -3.18 -16.98 6.43
C GLY A 145 -2.13 -18.07 6.58
N VAL A 146 -2.55 -19.23 7.07
CA VAL A 146 -1.71 -20.42 7.21
C VAL A 146 -2.45 -21.65 6.70
N ALA A 147 -1.69 -22.66 6.26
CA ALA A 147 -2.22 -24.00 6.01
C ALA A 147 -1.96 -24.89 7.23
N ILE A 148 -3.01 -25.48 7.79
CA ILE A 148 -2.93 -26.54 8.79
C ILE A 148 -3.73 -27.75 8.34
N ASP A 149 -3.43 -28.91 8.90
CA ASP A 149 -4.23 -30.11 8.69
C ASP A 149 -5.68 -29.86 9.16
N LYS A 150 -6.66 -30.29 8.37
CA LYS A 150 -8.10 -30.09 8.66
C LYS A 150 -8.56 -30.84 9.91
N SER A 151 -7.83 -31.87 10.34
CA SER A 151 -8.11 -32.62 11.56
C SER A 151 -7.72 -31.87 12.84
N VAL A 152 -6.86 -30.87 12.75
CA VAL A 152 -6.45 -30.04 13.90
C VAL A 152 -7.57 -29.05 14.21
N SER A 153 -8.14 -29.13 15.42
CA SER A 153 -9.14 -28.15 15.88
C SER A 153 -8.52 -26.76 16.02
N LEU A 154 -9.31 -25.71 15.81
CA LEU A 154 -8.79 -24.34 15.93
C LEU A 154 -8.35 -23.99 17.36
N THR A 155 -8.98 -24.59 18.37
CA THR A 155 -8.59 -24.42 19.77
C THR A 155 -7.25 -25.10 20.08
N ASP A 156 -6.98 -26.27 19.50
CA ASP A 156 -5.68 -26.95 19.65
C ASP A 156 -4.59 -26.20 18.87
N TYR A 157 -4.96 -25.63 17.71
CA TYR A 157 -4.06 -24.79 16.93
C TYR A 157 -3.60 -23.55 17.70
N ILE A 158 -4.51 -22.83 18.38
CA ILE A 158 -4.12 -21.69 19.25
C ILE A 158 -3.16 -22.17 20.34
N ARG A 159 -3.40 -23.34 20.94
CA ARG A 159 -2.57 -23.93 22.00
C ARG A 159 -1.25 -24.52 21.53
N SER A 160 -0.94 -24.51 20.23
CA SER A 160 0.26 -25.16 19.69
C SER A 160 1.57 -24.43 19.99
N GLY A 161 1.51 -23.26 20.64
CA GLY A 161 2.69 -22.51 21.11
C GLY A 161 3.20 -21.43 20.15
N TRP A 162 2.49 -21.09 19.07
CA TRP A 162 2.86 -19.98 18.19
C TRP A 162 2.48 -18.60 18.76
N VAL A 163 1.61 -18.55 19.77
CA VAL A 163 1.22 -17.35 20.51
C VAL A 163 2.05 -17.24 21.78
N ALA A 164 2.86 -16.19 21.89
CA ALA A 164 3.58 -15.89 23.13
C ALA A 164 2.61 -15.37 24.20
N GLY A 165 2.71 -15.89 25.42
CA GLY A 165 1.91 -15.39 26.56
C GLY A 165 0.42 -15.74 26.50
N LEU A 166 0.04 -16.77 25.75
CA LEU A 166 -1.35 -17.25 25.66
C LEU A 166 -1.95 -17.50 27.04
N GLU A 167 -3.12 -16.93 27.28
CA GLU A 167 -3.93 -17.22 28.46
C GLU A 167 -4.82 -18.43 28.16
N ASP A 168 -4.35 -19.64 28.46
CA ASP A 168 -5.01 -20.90 28.05
C ASP A 168 -6.51 -20.98 28.43
N ALA A 169 -6.87 -20.42 29.59
CA ALA A 169 -8.24 -20.38 30.08
C ALA A 169 -9.17 -19.47 29.23
N SER A 170 -8.63 -18.56 28.43
CA SER A 170 -9.41 -17.69 27.53
C SER A 170 -9.78 -18.36 26.21
N VAL A 171 -9.11 -19.46 25.86
CA VAL A 171 -9.28 -20.13 24.56
C VAL A 171 -10.68 -20.73 24.47
N ARG A 172 -11.46 -20.21 23.53
CA ARG A 172 -12.84 -20.65 23.28
C ARG A 172 -13.11 -20.85 21.80
N GLN A 173 -13.91 -21.87 21.48
CA GLN A 173 -14.44 -22.05 20.14
C GLN A 173 -15.52 -21.00 19.85
N GLU A 174 -15.63 -20.59 18.59
CA GLU A 174 -16.70 -19.72 18.11
C GLU A 174 -17.03 -20.00 16.62
N THR A 175 -18.03 -19.32 16.09
CA THR A 175 -18.40 -19.26 14.68
C THR A 175 -18.42 -17.81 14.21
N VAL A 176 -17.73 -17.51 13.11
CA VAL A 176 -17.74 -16.18 12.48
C VAL A 176 -18.24 -16.31 11.04
N ASN A 177 -19.37 -15.67 10.74
CA ASN A 177 -20.00 -15.74 9.40
C ASN A 177 -20.24 -17.19 8.93
N GLY A 178 -20.59 -18.09 9.85
CA GLY A 178 -20.81 -19.52 9.56
C GLY A 178 -19.54 -20.37 9.44
N ASN A 179 -18.36 -19.77 9.61
CA ASN A 179 -17.07 -20.48 9.60
C ASN A 179 -16.65 -20.88 11.01
N GLU A 180 -16.00 -22.03 11.14
CA GLU A 180 -15.34 -22.46 12.38
C GLU A 180 -14.32 -21.39 12.80
N ALA A 181 -14.36 -20.97 14.06
CA ALA A 181 -13.43 -20.03 14.63
C ALA A 181 -12.98 -20.45 16.04
N ALA A 182 -11.87 -19.88 16.50
CA ALA A 182 -11.51 -19.88 17.91
C ALA A 182 -10.93 -18.52 18.28
N MET A 183 -11.13 -18.11 19.52
CA MET A 183 -10.65 -16.84 20.06
C MET A 183 -9.88 -17.07 21.36
N ALA A 184 -8.92 -16.20 21.64
CA ALA A 184 -8.16 -16.20 22.88
C ALA A 184 -7.56 -14.83 23.19
N HIS A 185 -7.12 -14.65 24.43
CA HIS A 185 -6.30 -13.54 24.88
C HIS A 185 -4.87 -14.01 25.13
N ALA A 186 -3.90 -13.11 24.95
CA ALA A 186 -2.51 -13.35 25.33
C ALA A 186 -1.89 -12.07 25.89
N SER A 187 -0.91 -12.22 26.77
CA SER A 187 -0.18 -11.09 27.36
C SER A 187 1.32 -11.37 27.36
N ALA A 188 2.11 -10.55 26.65
CA ALA A 188 3.56 -10.74 26.55
C ALA A 188 4.32 -9.43 26.38
N GLN A 189 5.43 -9.26 27.11
CA GLN A 189 6.34 -8.09 26.98
C GLN A 189 5.63 -6.72 27.09
N GLY A 190 4.60 -6.62 27.93
CA GLY A 190 3.82 -5.39 28.12
C GLY A 190 2.69 -5.18 27.12
N TRP A 191 2.53 -6.07 26.14
CA TRP A 191 1.43 -6.08 25.18
C TRP A 191 0.32 -7.03 25.60
N GLN A 192 -0.91 -6.67 25.26
CA GLN A 192 -2.11 -7.51 25.38
C GLN A 192 -2.63 -7.78 23.99
N PHE A 193 -2.99 -9.03 23.71
CA PHE A 193 -3.42 -9.46 22.38
C PHE A 193 -4.82 -10.07 22.44
N ASP A 194 -5.71 -9.66 21.54
CA ASP A 194 -6.87 -10.46 21.16
C ASP A 194 -6.54 -11.24 19.90
N ILE A 195 -6.88 -12.53 19.92
CA ILE A 195 -6.57 -13.46 18.85
C ILE A 195 -7.87 -14.06 18.35
N ALA A 196 -8.08 -14.02 17.04
CA ALA A 196 -9.12 -14.77 16.36
C ALA A 196 -8.47 -15.62 15.26
N VAL A 197 -8.78 -16.91 15.23
CA VAL A 197 -8.44 -17.79 14.12
C VAL A 197 -9.72 -18.30 13.48
N ILE A 198 -9.80 -18.27 12.15
CA ILE A 198 -11.01 -18.60 11.39
C ILE A 198 -10.63 -19.53 10.24
N ARG A 199 -11.32 -20.67 10.12
CA ARG A 199 -11.11 -21.60 9.02
C ARG A 199 -12.06 -21.27 7.88
N ALA A 200 -11.51 -20.90 6.72
CA ALA A 200 -12.29 -20.63 5.51
C ALA A 200 -11.48 -20.98 4.26
N GLY A 201 -12.16 -21.40 3.18
CA GLY A 201 -11.50 -21.65 1.89
C GLY A 201 -10.41 -22.73 1.90
N GLY A 202 -10.37 -23.61 2.91
CA GLY A 202 -9.31 -24.62 3.08
C GLY A 202 -8.04 -24.10 3.75
N GLN A 203 -8.02 -22.85 4.22
CA GLN A 203 -6.96 -22.25 5.01
C GLN A 203 -7.46 -21.87 6.41
N VAL A 204 -6.54 -21.46 7.27
CA VAL A 204 -6.83 -20.82 8.55
C VAL A 204 -6.26 -19.42 8.53
N TYR A 205 -7.13 -18.44 8.74
CA TYR A 205 -6.77 -17.04 8.84
C TYR A 205 -6.60 -16.67 10.30
N ARG A 206 -5.60 -15.83 10.58
CA ARG A 206 -5.30 -15.32 11.92
C ARG A 206 -5.50 -13.82 11.90
N LEU A 207 -6.23 -13.31 12.87
CA LEU A 207 -6.37 -11.89 13.15
C LEU A 207 -5.90 -11.64 14.58
N LEU A 208 -4.88 -10.82 14.74
CA LEU A 208 -4.33 -10.40 16.03
C LEU A 208 -4.53 -8.90 16.18
N THR A 209 -5.01 -8.47 17.33
CA THR A 209 -5.01 -7.05 17.72
C THR A 209 -4.18 -6.88 18.99
N ALA A 210 -3.33 -5.87 19.03
CA ALA A 210 -2.39 -5.59 20.12
C ALA A 210 -2.51 -4.13 20.58
#